data_AF-X0Z6K5-F1
#
_entry.id   AF-X0Z6K5-F1
#
_cell.length_a   1.000
_cell.length_b   1.000
_cell.length_c   1.000
_cell.angle_alpha   90.00
_cell.angle_beta   90.00
_cell.angle_gamma   90.00
#
_symmetry.space_group_name_H-M   'P 1'
#
loop_
_entity.id
_entity.type
_entity.pdbx_description
1 polymer ?
#
loop_
_entity_poly.entity_id
_entity_poly.type
_entity_poly.pdbx_seq_one_letter_code
_entity_poly.pdbx_strand_id
1 'polypeptide(L)'
;INTNVLGTSNLLQAARDFNIEKIIITSTSETYGTALYTPIDEKHLYQPQSPYSASKIAADNIALSFFYSFNLPVSIIRPFNTYGPRQSSRAIIPTIITQILKNAFIIFAM
;
A
#
# COMPACT_ATOMS: atom_id res chain seq x y z
N ILE A 1 10.35 -5.46 4.90
CA ILE A 1 9.84 -6.84 5.09
C ILE A 1 9.23 -6.99 6.47
N ASN A 2 9.98 -6.81 7.56
CA ASN A 2 9.47 -6.98 8.94
C ASN A 2 8.15 -6.26 9.20
N THR A 3 8.06 -4.94 8.93
CA THR A 3 6.82 -4.19 9.16
C THR A 3 5.69 -4.61 8.22
N ASN A 4 5.92 -4.61 6.90
CA ASN A 4 4.86 -4.85 5.92
C ASN A 4 4.34 -6.29 5.93
N VAL A 5 5.22 -7.28 6.08
CA VAL A 5 4.89 -8.70 5.94
C VAL A 5 4.60 -9.31 7.31
N LEU A 6 5.57 -9.29 8.23
CA LEU A 6 5.39 -9.87 9.57
C LEU A 6 4.36 -9.08 10.38
N GLY A 7 4.39 -7.74 10.30
CA GLY A 7 3.38 -6.90 10.96
C GLY A 7 1.96 -7.20 10.48
N THR A 8 1.75 -7.35 9.17
CA THR A 8 0.45 -7.76 8.61
C THR A 8 0.04 -9.15 9.10
N SER A 9 0.95 -10.13 9.08
CA SER A 9 0.66 -11.48 9.60
C SER A 9 0.25 -11.45 11.08
N ASN A 10 0.92 -10.65 11.90
CA ASN A 10 0.60 -10.54 13.32
C ASN A 10 -0.79 -9.92 13.54
N LEU A 11 -1.14 -8.88 12.79
CA LEU A 11 -2.46 -8.26 12.86
C LEU A 11 -3.57 -9.19 12.37
N LEU A 12 -3.33 -9.98 11.32
CA LEU A 12 -4.28 -10.98 10.82
C LEU A 12 -4.50 -12.10 11.83
N GLN A 13 -3.42 -12.58 12.47
CA GLN A 13 -3.51 -13.58 13.53
C GLN A 13 -4.32 -13.04 14.71
N ALA A 14 -3.99 -11.83 15.19
CA ALA A 14 -4.75 -11.19 16.25
C ALA A 14 -6.24 -10.98 15.84
N ALA A 15 -6.51 -10.50 14.64
CA ALA A 15 -7.88 -10.30 14.16
C ALA A 15 -8.69 -11.60 14.17
N ARG A 16 -8.07 -12.72 13.81
CA ARG A 16 -8.68 -14.04 13.93
C ARG A 16 -8.91 -14.43 15.39
N ASP A 17 -7.89 -14.33 16.23
CA ASP A 17 -7.96 -14.77 17.64
C ASP A 17 -9.02 -14.00 18.44
N PHE A 18 -9.24 -12.73 18.09
CA PHE A 18 -10.25 -11.87 18.71
C PHE A 18 -11.58 -11.81 17.95
N ASN A 19 -11.78 -12.64 16.91
CA ASN A 19 -13.01 -12.70 16.11
C ASN A 19 -13.45 -11.32 15.58
N ILE A 20 -12.50 -10.55 15.05
CA ILE A 20 -12.77 -9.24 14.45
C ILE A 20 -13.68 -9.41 13.23
N GLU A 21 -14.73 -8.57 13.15
CA GLU A 21 -15.72 -8.62 12.07
C GLU A 21 -15.11 -8.38 10.69
N LYS A 22 -14.10 -7.49 10.59
CA LYS A 22 -13.42 -7.18 9.35
C LYS A 22 -12.05 -6.52 9.58
N ILE A 23 -11.07 -6.90 8.77
CA ILE A 23 -9.77 -6.22 8.68
C ILE A 23 -9.53 -5.67 7.28
N ILE A 24 -9.03 -4.43 7.20
CA ILE A 24 -8.69 -3.77 5.95
C ILE A 24 -7.18 -3.66 5.84
N ILE A 25 -6.62 -4.20 4.76
CA ILE A 25 -5.20 -4.10 4.45
C ILE A 25 -5.02 -2.98 3.44
N THR A 26 -4.41 -1.89 3.90
CA THR A 26 -4.03 -0.78 3.02
C THR A 26 -2.78 -1.18 2.25
N SER A 27 -2.94 -1.49 0.97
CA SER A 27 -1.89 -1.81 0.02
C SER A 27 -1.49 -0.57 -0.81
N THR A 28 -1.08 -0.73 -2.07
CA THR A 28 -0.67 0.37 -2.96
C THR A 28 -0.89 -0.01 -4.43
N SER A 29 -1.13 0.97 -5.31
CA SER A 29 -1.14 0.74 -6.76
C SER A 29 0.20 0.25 -7.32
N GLU A 30 1.32 0.47 -6.61
CA GLU A 30 2.65 -0.02 -7.02
C GLU A 30 2.73 -1.55 -7.10
N THR A 31 1.77 -2.29 -6.54
CA THR A 31 1.70 -3.74 -6.71
C THR A 31 1.45 -4.14 -8.17
N TYR A 32 0.84 -3.27 -8.96
CA TYR A 32 0.56 -3.50 -10.38
C TYR A 32 1.76 -3.21 -11.30
N GLY A 33 2.80 -2.54 -10.79
CA GLY A 33 3.96 -2.16 -11.58
C GLY A 33 3.60 -1.22 -12.75
N THR A 34 4.16 -1.52 -13.93
CA THR A 34 3.89 -0.73 -15.13
C THR A 34 2.53 -1.11 -15.69
N ALA A 35 1.67 -0.12 -15.94
CA ALA A 35 0.35 -0.35 -16.50
C ALA A 35 0.43 -1.10 -17.85
N LEU A 36 -0.20 -2.27 -17.92
CA LEU A 36 -0.35 -3.05 -19.16
C LEU A 36 -1.60 -2.64 -19.93
N TYR A 37 -2.63 -2.15 -19.22
CA TYR A 37 -3.84 -1.58 -19.79
C TYR A 37 -4.42 -0.51 -18.87
N THR A 38 -5.35 0.30 -19.42
CA THR A 38 -6.10 1.30 -18.67
C THR A 38 -7.59 1.21 -19.00
N PRO A 39 -8.49 1.48 -18.03
CA PRO A 39 -8.20 1.72 -16.61
C PRO A 39 -7.65 0.47 -15.90
N ILE A 40 -6.82 0.68 -14.87
CA ILE A 40 -6.29 -0.42 -14.04
C ILE A 40 -7.41 -0.90 -13.10
N ASP A 41 -7.70 -2.20 -13.14
CA ASP A 41 -8.60 -2.89 -12.22
C ASP A 41 -7.84 -3.95 -11.39
N GLU A 42 -8.51 -4.62 -10.46
CA GLU A 42 -7.91 -5.63 -9.59
C GLU A 42 -7.51 -6.94 -10.30
N LYS A 43 -7.86 -7.10 -11.58
CA LYS A 43 -7.39 -8.22 -12.41
C LYS A 43 -6.00 -7.99 -12.97
N HIS A 44 -5.49 -6.75 -12.87
CA HIS A 44 -4.14 -6.43 -13.30
C HIS A 44 -3.12 -7.25 -12.52
N LEU A 45 -2.17 -7.85 -13.23
CA LEU A 45 -1.18 -8.73 -12.62
C LEU A 45 -0.32 -7.99 -11.60
N TYR A 46 0.07 -8.72 -10.55
CA TYR A 46 1.12 -8.24 -9.66
C TYR A 46 2.46 -8.19 -10.40
N GLN A 47 3.11 -7.04 -10.38
CA GLN A 47 4.40 -6.82 -11.03
C GLN A 47 5.30 -6.00 -10.10
N PRO A 48 6.06 -6.65 -9.21
CA PRO A 48 6.92 -5.93 -8.27
C PRO A 48 8.05 -5.19 -9.00
N GLN A 49 8.11 -3.87 -8.85
CA GLN A 49 9.18 -3.02 -9.39
C GLN A 49 10.18 -2.56 -8.32
N SER A 50 9.91 -2.84 -7.04
CA SER A 50 10.79 -2.49 -5.93
C SER A 50 10.68 -3.49 -4.75
N PRO A 51 11.65 -3.52 -3.83
CA PRO A 51 11.52 -4.29 -2.58
C PRO A 51 10.32 -3.86 -1.75
N TYR A 52 9.92 -2.58 -1.85
CA TYR A 52 8.70 -2.08 -1.21
C TYR A 52 7.46 -2.72 -1.84
N SER A 53 7.27 -2.63 -3.16
CA SER A 53 6.11 -3.21 -3.85
C SER A 53 6.04 -4.73 -3.67
N ALA A 54 7.19 -5.43 -3.72
CA ALA A 54 7.27 -6.86 -3.43
C ALA A 54 6.77 -7.18 -2.01
N SER A 55 7.15 -6.38 -1.01
CA SER A 55 6.68 -6.58 0.36
C SER A 55 5.18 -6.29 0.54
N LYS A 56 4.58 -5.42 -0.28
CA LYS A 56 3.14 -5.15 -0.28
C LYS A 56 2.36 -6.28 -0.95
N ILE A 57 2.84 -6.82 -2.07
CA ILE A 57 2.27 -8.03 -2.70
C ILE A 57 2.31 -9.22 -1.73
N ALA A 58 3.42 -9.41 -1.01
CA ALA A 58 3.51 -10.46 0.00
C ALA A 58 2.47 -10.29 1.12
N ALA A 59 2.28 -9.06 1.61
CA ALA A 59 1.26 -8.74 2.61
C ALA A 59 -0.17 -9.00 2.09
N ASP A 60 -0.47 -8.61 0.85
CA ASP A 60 -1.75 -8.88 0.19
C ASP A 60 -2.05 -10.39 0.13
N ASN A 61 -1.08 -11.19 -0.30
CA ASN A 61 -1.25 -12.64 -0.42
C ASN A 61 -1.38 -13.35 0.94
N ILE A 62 -0.69 -12.88 1.98
CA ILE A 62 -0.90 -13.38 3.35
C ILE A 62 -2.32 -13.03 3.83
N ALA A 63 -2.81 -11.83 3.55
CA ALA A 63 -4.16 -11.45 3.94
C ALA A 63 -5.23 -12.30 3.23
N LEU A 64 -5.08 -12.54 1.93
CA LEU A 64 -5.95 -13.44 1.19
C LEU A 64 -5.88 -14.88 1.70
N SER A 65 -4.70 -15.38 2.10
CA SER A 65 -4.59 -16.73 2.65
C SER A 65 -5.36 -16.89 3.97
N PHE A 66 -5.45 -15.84 4.81
CA PHE A 66 -6.28 -15.86 6.01
C PHE A 66 -7.78 -15.92 5.69
N PHE A 67 -8.23 -15.22 4.64
CA PHE A 67 -9.60 -15.35 4.16
C PHE A 67 -9.87 -16.77 3.65
N TYR A 68 -9.03 -17.32 2.77
CA TYR A 68 -9.27 -18.65 2.19
C TYR A 68 -9.14 -19.80 3.21
N SER A 69 -8.20 -19.70 4.15
CA SER A 69 -7.96 -20.78 5.13
C SER A 69 -8.84 -20.71 6.37
N PHE A 70 -9.24 -19.51 6.80
CA PHE A 70 -9.90 -19.31 8.08
C PHE A 70 -11.21 -18.52 7.98
N ASN A 71 -11.63 -18.15 6.77
CA ASN A 71 -12.81 -17.33 6.52
C ASN A 71 -12.78 -15.98 7.27
N LEU A 72 -11.58 -15.47 7.61
CA LEU A 72 -11.41 -14.16 8.23
C LEU A 72 -11.81 -13.07 7.21
N PRO A 73 -12.78 -12.19 7.51
CA PRO A 73 -13.21 -11.18 6.55
C PRO A 73 -12.12 -10.13 6.32
N VAL A 74 -11.51 -10.18 5.13
CA VAL A 74 -10.41 -9.29 4.72
C VAL A 74 -10.87 -8.44 3.53
N SER A 75 -10.44 -7.19 3.49
CA SER A 75 -10.50 -6.38 2.26
C SER A 75 -9.16 -5.70 2.02
N ILE A 76 -8.70 -5.74 0.77
CA ILE A 76 -7.46 -5.10 0.35
C ILE A 76 -7.82 -3.87 -0.46
N ILE A 77 -7.26 -2.72 -0.09
CA ILE A 77 -7.41 -1.47 -0.86
C ILE A 77 -6.05 -1.08 -1.45
N ARG A 78 -6.03 -0.74 -2.74
CA ARG A 78 -4.80 -0.35 -3.46
C ARG A 78 -4.92 1.08 -3.99
N PRO A 79 -4.86 2.09 -3.10
CA PRO A 79 -4.93 3.48 -3.53
C PRO A 79 -3.73 3.81 -4.43
N PHE A 80 -3.98 4.68 -5.41
CA PHE A 80 -2.93 5.42 -6.10
C PHE A 80 -2.38 6.52 -5.19
N ASN A 81 -1.34 7.22 -5.65
CA ASN A 81 -0.67 8.27 -4.90
C ASN A 81 -1.66 9.21 -4.22
N THR A 82 -1.67 9.19 -2.90
CA THR A 82 -2.52 10.05 -2.07
C THR A 82 -1.79 11.35 -1.75
N TYR A 83 -2.54 12.42 -1.53
CA TYR A 83 -2.00 13.68 -1.03
C TYR A 83 -3.01 14.38 -0.10
N GLY A 84 -2.51 15.22 0.79
CA GLY A 84 -3.37 15.98 1.69
C GLY A 84 -2.68 16.46 2.96
N PRO A 85 -3.43 17.07 3.90
CA PRO A 85 -2.90 17.55 5.16
C PRO A 85 -2.16 16.45 5.94
N ARG A 86 -1.05 16.83 6.61
CA ARG A 86 -0.16 15.94 7.39
C ARG A 86 0.66 14.93 6.59
N GLN A 87 0.67 15.01 5.26
CA GLN A 87 1.58 14.20 4.45
C GLN A 87 3.04 14.58 4.74
N SER A 88 3.92 13.58 4.81
CA SER A 88 5.36 13.78 5.03
C SER A 88 5.94 14.76 4.02
N SER A 89 6.78 15.68 4.48
CA SER A 89 7.52 16.65 3.65
C SER A 89 8.58 16.00 2.74
N ARG A 90 8.66 14.66 2.71
CA ARG A 90 9.47 13.89 1.75
C ARG A 90 8.68 13.48 0.50
N ALA A 91 7.34 13.56 0.54
CA ALA A 91 6.51 13.25 -0.63
C ALA A 91 6.52 14.43 -1.62
N ILE A 92 6.34 14.13 -2.91
CA ILE A 92 6.51 15.09 -4.01
C ILE A 92 5.66 16.36 -3.81
N ILE A 93 4.33 16.20 -3.65
CA ILE A 93 3.39 17.32 -3.54
C ILE A 93 3.71 18.26 -2.36
N PRO A 94 3.80 17.79 -1.09
CA PRO A 94 4.11 18.68 0.02
C PRO A 94 5.53 19.28 -0.07
N THR A 95 6.48 18.59 -0.69
CA THR A 95 7.84 19.10 -0.91
C THR A 95 7.82 20.31 -1.85
N ILE A 96 7.15 20.18 -3.00
CA ILE A 96 7.02 21.26 -4.00
C ILE A 96 6.28 22.45 -3.39
N ILE A 97 5.16 22.22 -2.70
CA ILE A 97 4.40 23.28 -2.01
C ILE A 97 5.32 24.04 -1.04
N THR A 98 6.11 23.31 -0.25
CA THR A 98 7.03 23.92 0.72
C THR A 98 8.14 24.73 0.05
N GLN A 99 8.67 24.26 -1.08
CA GLN A 99 9.70 24.97 -1.84
C GLN A 99 9.14 26.28 -2.44
N ILE A 100 7.94 26.23 -3.03
CA ILE A 100 7.25 27.42 -3.57
C ILE A 100 7.00 28.45 -2.47
N LEU A 101 6.44 28.03 -1.33
CA LEU A 101 6.16 28.94 -0.21
C LEU A 101 7.43 29.62 0.36
N LYS A 102 8.60 29.01 0.16
CA LYS A 102 9.89 29.57 0.58
C LYS A 102 10.58 30.38 -0.51
N ASN A 103 9.96 30.57 -1.67
CA ASN A 103 10.61 31.12 -2.88
C ASN A 103 11.93 30.39 -3.21
N ALA A 104 12.01 29.10 -2.92
CA ALA A 104 13.16 28.26 -3.21
C ALA A 104 13.09 27.73 -4.64
N PHE A 105 14.25 27.37 -5.19
CA PHE A 105 14.31 26.65 -6.46
C PHE A 105 13.59 25.29 -6.33
N ILE A 106 12.75 24.96 -7.31
CA ILE A 106 11.98 23.71 -7.29
C ILE A 106 12.90 22.56 -7.71
N ILE A 107 13.15 21.63 -6.79
CA ILE A 107 13.94 20.43 -7.06
C ILE A 107 13.00 19.24 -7.18
N PHE A 108 13.00 18.61 -8.35
CA PHE A 108 12.40 17.31 -8.60
C PHE A 108 13.47 16.23 -8.43
N ALA A 109 13.44 15.50 -7.32
CA ALA A 109 14.17 14.25 -7.19
C ALA A 109 13.15 13.10 -7.29
N MET A 110 13.25 12.31 -8.36
CA MET A 110 12.54 11.03 -8.51
C MET A 110 13.36 9.90 -7.88
#